data_AF-A0AAV4FVV6-F1
#
_entry.id   AF-A0AAV4FVV6-F1
#
_cell.length_a   1.000
_cell.length_b   1.000
_cell.length_c   1.000
_cell.angle_alpha   90.00
_cell.angle_beta   90.00
_cell.angle_gamma   90.00
#
_symmetry.space_group_name_H-M   'P 1'
#
loop_
_entity.id
_entity.type
_entity.pdbx_description
1 polymer ?
#
loop_
_entity_poly.entity_id
_entity_poly.type
_entity_poly.pdbx_seq_one_letter_code
_entity_poly.pdbx_strand_id
1 'polypeptide(L)'
;MDNFELNQAICKRDIGQVTRLLHSGKCSINGDSPEEEIQRGARCAKDILRRAKAPIILCVSSSLGDFQGGADAERCAILKELVRHGAHLNTHNRAPGATWMTPAMYAARSNLLVCLQFLVESGADLSVRCLYRNTALTHAVLGAQVDCVKYLTEHMTIATLNDRNNKGRTALMEAVLLNFSSAKVSWKLSCMQHLIEAGCDLDVQDKNGDTALMLALRQRCTETVVFLLEKGAKFCTVTQGGMSLLTLTENRRHFDFRSQRANAHAVLLLRHGLDPTMSRLDRLCLHEAVLVPDQAAMVRGLVMSGFPPLDLCFSDKLNIGFIVDGKLKYFWSRTRLSPLCLALYGSRPHIAKYFIANLFFTHYDITCLPWHGDIYKRFQKESDSGSVQADQCLEILDFLRERPQSLRTLCMVVISSALSQHLVLDTPGTEKGEEAWTCRPTFRERVTQLEIPQKVKRALLHQTPNSAACVLSWHDIRLGEEVCFPECHCEFCQGNKAETGDLWSEEIGEFMLGDNDEFMFGDNDEFMLGDNDEFMFGNNDEFMFGDNDEFMFFQGNLF
;
A
#
# COMPACT_ATOMS: atom_id res chain seq x y z
N MET A 1 56.23 -8.22 -22.40
CA MET A 1 55.03 -9.09 -22.35
C MET A 1 53.92 -8.17 -21.94
N ASP A 2 52.93 -8.01 -22.78
CA ASP A 2 51.78 -7.17 -22.47
C ASP A 2 50.83 -8.00 -21.58
N ASN A 3 49.99 -7.33 -20.78
CA ASN A 3 48.88 -7.94 -20.05
C ASN A 3 47.97 -8.82 -20.93
N PHE A 4 48.08 -8.73 -22.26
CA PHE A 4 47.48 -9.67 -23.19
C PHE A 4 47.79 -11.16 -22.90
N GLU A 5 49.05 -11.54 -22.66
CA GLU A 5 49.41 -12.95 -22.39
C GLU A 5 48.83 -13.43 -21.06
N LEU A 6 48.90 -12.56 -20.04
CA LEU A 6 48.30 -12.81 -18.73
C LEU A 6 46.78 -12.95 -18.85
N ASN A 7 46.13 -12.04 -19.57
CA ASN A 7 44.69 -12.07 -19.80
C ASN A 7 44.27 -13.31 -20.60
N GLN A 8 45.08 -13.77 -21.56
CA GLN A 8 44.84 -15.01 -22.28
C GLN A 8 44.96 -16.23 -21.37
N ALA A 9 45.98 -16.27 -20.50
CA ALA A 9 46.16 -17.34 -19.50
C ALA A 9 44.98 -17.40 -18.52
N ILE A 10 44.51 -16.24 -18.03
CA ILE A 10 43.32 -16.12 -17.17
C ILE A 10 42.07 -16.62 -17.89
N CYS A 11 41.85 -16.23 -19.16
CA CYS A 11 40.72 -16.72 -19.95
C CYS A 11 40.77 -18.24 -20.16
N LYS A 12 41.97 -18.82 -20.29
CA LYS A 12 42.19 -20.26 -20.42
C LYS A 12 42.16 -21.02 -19.08
N ARG A 13 42.09 -20.31 -17.94
CA ARG A 13 42.18 -20.86 -16.59
C ARG A 13 43.47 -21.63 -16.29
N ASP A 14 44.56 -21.29 -16.98
CA ASP A 14 45.87 -21.92 -16.76
C ASP A 14 46.60 -21.24 -15.60
N ILE A 15 46.39 -21.74 -14.38
CA ILE A 15 47.04 -21.20 -13.18
C ILE A 15 48.57 -21.27 -13.25
N GLY A 16 49.14 -22.32 -13.85
CA GLY A 16 50.58 -22.48 -13.97
C GLY A 16 51.20 -21.43 -14.89
N GLN A 17 50.51 -21.07 -15.97
CA GLN A 17 50.92 -19.96 -16.83
C GLN A 17 50.72 -18.61 -16.14
N VAL A 18 49.60 -18.40 -15.45
CA VAL A 18 49.34 -17.17 -14.68
C VAL A 18 50.44 -16.93 -13.64
N THR A 19 50.74 -17.92 -12.80
CA THR A 19 51.78 -17.82 -11.76
C THR A 19 53.14 -17.50 -12.39
N ARG A 20 53.55 -18.20 -13.45
CA ARG A 20 54.82 -17.91 -14.15
C ARG A 20 54.90 -16.49 -14.70
N LEU A 21 53.81 -15.99 -15.28
CA LEU A 21 53.75 -14.63 -15.83
C LEU A 21 53.81 -13.56 -14.73
N LEU A 22 53.10 -13.77 -13.61
CA LEU A 22 53.15 -12.86 -12.46
C LEU A 22 54.55 -12.82 -11.82
N HIS A 23 55.19 -13.98 -11.65
CA HIS A 23 56.56 -14.08 -11.12
C HIS A 23 57.61 -13.47 -12.07
N SER A 24 57.34 -13.42 -13.37
CA SER A 24 58.25 -12.80 -14.33
C SER A 24 58.40 -11.28 -14.15
N GLY A 25 57.45 -10.63 -13.45
CA GLY A 25 57.41 -9.18 -13.24
C GLY A 25 57.14 -8.35 -14.50
N LYS A 26 56.87 -9.00 -15.65
CA LYS A 26 56.72 -8.34 -16.95
C LYS A 26 55.29 -7.89 -17.25
N CYS A 27 54.30 -8.22 -16.41
CA CYS A 27 52.88 -7.90 -16.59
C CYS A 27 52.39 -6.96 -15.50
N SER A 28 51.42 -6.10 -15.80
CA SER A 28 50.78 -5.22 -14.81
C SER A 28 49.58 -5.92 -14.16
N ILE A 29 49.70 -6.19 -12.87
CA ILE A 29 48.68 -6.89 -12.06
C ILE A 29 47.34 -6.16 -11.96
N ASN A 30 47.33 -4.83 -12.13
CA ASN A 30 46.14 -3.99 -12.03
C ASN A 30 45.52 -3.68 -13.40
N GLY A 31 46.15 -4.16 -14.48
CA GLY A 31 45.78 -3.82 -15.84
C GLY A 31 46.42 -2.52 -16.31
N ASP A 32 46.34 -2.30 -17.62
CA ASP A 32 46.82 -1.08 -18.26
C ASP A 32 45.63 -0.16 -18.57
N SER A 33 45.86 1.15 -18.55
CA SER A 33 44.79 2.09 -18.92
C SER A 33 44.48 1.98 -20.43
N PRO A 34 43.23 2.20 -20.87
CA PRO A 34 42.92 2.23 -22.30
C PRO A 34 43.79 3.23 -23.08
N GLU A 35 44.22 4.32 -22.44
CA GLU A 35 45.11 5.33 -23.01
C GLU A 35 46.52 4.78 -23.26
N GLU A 36 47.07 4.01 -22.32
CA GLU A 36 48.35 3.31 -22.48
C GLU A 36 48.30 2.25 -23.59
N GLU A 37 47.15 1.61 -23.82
CA GLU A 37 46.98 0.65 -24.91
C GLU A 37 46.81 1.31 -26.28
N ILE A 38 46.12 2.45 -26.34
CA ILE A 38 45.99 3.26 -27.56
C ILE A 38 47.38 3.75 -28.00
N GLN A 39 48.22 4.17 -27.04
CA GLN A 39 49.61 4.56 -27.30
C GLN A 39 50.46 3.39 -27.86
N ARG A 40 50.11 2.13 -27.55
CA ARG A 40 50.77 0.93 -28.09
C ARG A 40 50.28 0.50 -29.48
N GLY A 41 49.40 1.27 -30.12
CA GLY A 41 49.04 1.11 -31.53
C GLY A 41 48.01 0.02 -31.83
N ALA A 42 47.16 -0.35 -30.87
CA ALA A 42 46.06 -1.29 -31.10
C ALA A 42 44.99 -0.68 -32.03
N ARG A 43 44.64 -1.38 -33.12
CA ARG A 43 43.77 -0.85 -34.19
C ARG A 43 42.29 -1.25 -34.09
N CYS A 44 41.92 -2.18 -33.22
CA CYS A 44 40.56 -2.74 -33.13
C CYS A 44 39.96 -2.56 -31.73
N ALA A 45 38.74 -1.99 -31.66
CA ALA A 45 38.03 -1.78 -30.40
C ALA A 45 37.79 -3.08 -29.61
N LYS A 46 37.52 -4.21 -30.27
CA LYS A 46 37.30 -5.51 -29.58
C LYS A 46 38.59 -6.07 -28.96
N ASP A 47 39.74 -5.81 -29.59
CA ASP A 47 41.03 -6.27 -29.10
C ASP A 47 41.52 -5.40 -27.93
N ILE A 48 41.30 -4.08 -28.01
CA ILE A 48 41.51 -3.14 -26.90
C ILE A 48 40.64 -3.54 -25.71
N LEU A 49 39.35 -3.83 -25.93
CA LEU A 49 38.43 -4.22 -24.85
C LEU A 49 38.79 -5.55 -24.16
N ARG A 50 39.48 -6.46 -24.86
CA ARG A 50 39.99 -7.72 -24.27
C ARG A 50 41.33 -7.53 -23.56
N ARG A 51 42.18 -6.61 -24.04
CA ARG A 51 43.52 -6.33 -23.49
C ARG A 51 43.44 -5.39 -22.28
N ALA A 52 42.62 -4.34 -22.35
CA ALA A 52 42.48 -3.30 -21.32
C ALA A 52 41.69 -3.72 -20.06
N LYS A 53 41.27 -4.99 -19.93
CA LYS A 53 40.60 -5.45 -18.71
C LYS A 53 41.64 -5.73 -17.64
N ALA A 54 41.43 -5.14 -16.46
CA ALA A 54 42.17 -5.50 -15.26
C ALA A 54 42.10 -7.03 -15.06
N PRO A 55 43.24 -7.73 -14.84
CA PRO A 55 43.31 -9.17 -14.66
C PRO A 55 42.30 -9.71 -13.64
N ILE A 56 42.15 -8.98 -12.51
CA ILE A 56 41.20 -9.33 -11.45
C ILE A 56 39.74 -9.27 -11.91
N ILE A 57 39.36 -8.28 -12.72
CA ILE A 57 38.02 -8.17 -13.31
C ILE A 57 37.80 -9.26 -14.36
N LEU A 58 38.81 -9.57 -15.16
CA LEU A 58 38.71 -10.60 -16.20
C LEU A 58 38.45 -11.99 -15.61
N CYS A 59 39.11 -12.30 -14.49
CA CYS A 59 38.94 -13.55 -13.76
C CYS A 59 37.46 -13.80 -13.38
N VAL A 60 36.78 -12.77 -12.87
CA VAL A 60 35.38 -12.88 -12.39
C VAL A 60 34.32 -12.51 -13.42
N SER A 61 34.67 -11.83 -14.52
CA SER A 61 33.69 -11.36 -15.54
C SER A 61 33.56 -12.24 -16.78
N SER A 62 34.42 -13.23 -16.97
CA SER A 62 34.41 -14.10 -18.16
C SER A 62 33.17 -15.02 -18.17
N SER A 63 32.12 -14.58 -18.86
CA SER A 63 30.94 -15.38 -19.18
C SER A 63 31.15 -16.12 -20.51
N LEU A 64 31.21 -17.44 -20.48
CA LEU A 64 30.92 -18.29 -21.63
C LEU A 64 30.20 -19.53 -21.13
N GLY A 65 28.90 -19.58 -21.43
CA GLY A 65 28.06 -20.77 -21.42
C GLY A 65 27.76 -21.35 -20.04
N ASP A 66 26.58 -21.95 -19.94
CA ASP A 66 26.17 -22.84 -18.86
C ASP A 66 27.31 -23.77 -18.40
N PHE A 67 27.38 -24.11 -17.10
CA PHE A 67 27.69 -25.47 -16.59
C PHE A 67 28.05 -25.43 -15.09
N GLN A 68 27.63 -26.51 -14.42
CA GLN A 68 27.72 -26.80 -12.99
C GLN A 68 29.17 -26.86 -12.44
N GLY A 69 29.35 -26.31 -11.24
CA GLY A 69 30.08 -26.93 -10.11
C GLY A 69 31.61 -27.04 -10.13
N GLY A 70 32.30 -26.96 -11.27
CA GLY A 70 33.77 -27.17 -11.33
C GLY A 70 34.62 -25.93 -11.64
N ALA A 71 34.03 -24.92 -12.30
CA ALA A 71 34.75 -23.74 -12.81
C ALA A 71 35.20 -22.74 -11.73
N ASP A 72 34.58 -22.78 -10.56
CA ASP A 72 34.71 -21.73 -9.55
C ASP A 72 35.99 -21.88 -8.72
N ALA A 73 36.46 -23.12 -8.52
CA ALA A 73 37.69 -23.40 -7.79
C ALA A 73 38.93 -22.89 -8.53
N GLU A 74 39.00 -23.12 -9.85
CA GLU A 74 40.09 -22.63 -10.71
C GLU A 74 40.11 -21.10 -10.78
N ARG A 75 38.94 -20.48 -10.97
CA ARG A 75 38.80 -19.01 -10.94
C ARG A 75 39.25 -18.46 -9.59
N CYS A 76 38.81 -19.06 -8.48
CA CYS A 76 39.19 -18.65 -7.15
C CYS A 76 40.69 -18.81 -6.90
N ALA A 77 41.32 -19.87 -7.42
CA ALA A 77 42.76 -20.07 -7.30
C ALA A 77 43.56 -18.99 -8.07
N ILE A 78 43.15 -18.65 -9.29
CA ILE A 78 43.73 -17.54 -10.05
C ILE A 78 43.50 -16.20 -9.34
N LEU A 79 42.30 -15.97 -8.81
CA LEU A 79 41.96 -14.77 -8.06
C LEU A 79 42.85 -14.60 -6.82
N LYS A 80 43.05 -15.68 -6.05
CA LYS A 80 43.95 -15.73 -4.89
C LYS A 80 45.38 -15.34 -5.28
N GLU A 81 45.86 -15.86 -6.41
CA GLU A 81 47.21 -15.54 -6.88
C GLU A 81 47.35 -14.08 -7.30
N LEU A 82 46.36 -13.53 -8.01
CA LEU A 82 46.33 -12.12 -8.39
C LEU A 82 46.36 -11.21 -7.15
N VAL A 83 45.56 -11.52 -6.13
CA VAL A 83 45.51 -10.75 -4.88
C VAL A 83 46.83 -10.85 -4.10
N ARG A 84 47.45 -12.04 -4.02
CA ARG A 84 48.79 -12.22 -3.41
C ARG A 84 49.86 -11.36 -4.06
N HIS A 85 49.78 -11.19 -5.38
CA HIS A 85 50.68 -10.35 -6.14
C HIS A 85 50.31 -8.85 -6.10
N GLY A 86 49.28 -8.44 -5.36
CA GLY A 86 48.95 -7.04 -5.10
C GLY A 86 47.80 -6.46 -5.93
N ALA A 87 46.96 -7.30 -6.57
CA ALA A 87 45.82 -6.81 -7.32
C ALA A 87 44.81 -6.06 -6.42
N HIS A 88 44.40 -4.86 -6.83
CA HIS A 88 43.46 -4.05 -6.05
C HIS A 88 42.04 -4.63 -6.10
N LEU A 89 41.48 -4.92 -4.92
CA LEU A 89 40.15 -5.55 -4.76
C LEU A 89 38.99 -4.69 -5.25
N ASN A 90 39.14 -3.36 -5.23
CA ASN A 90 38.10 -2.40 -5.60
C ASN A 90 38.31 -1.81 -7.01
N THR A 91 39.07 -2.50 -7.87
CA THR A 91 39.32 -2.05 -9.24
C THR A 91 38.00 -1.96 -10.03
N HIS A 92 37.74 -0.82 -10.67
CA HIS A 92 36.57 -0.69 -11.55
C HIS A 92 36.88 -1.18 -12.97
N ASN A 93 35.90 -1.75 -13.66
CA ASN A 93 35.98 -1.93 -15.11
C ASN A 93 35.94 -0.56 -15.81
N ARG A 94 37.09 -0.08 -16.31
CA ARG A 94 37.21 1.25 -16.96
C ARG A 94 37.16 1.19 -18.49
N ALA A 95 36.78 0.04 -19.05
CA ALA A 95 36.64 -0.12 -20.50
C ALA A 95 35.58 0.87 -21.06
N PRO A 96 35.73 1.37 -22.30
CA PRO A 96 34.71 2.21 -22.93
C PRO A 96 33.33 1.55 -22.90
N GLY A 97 32.33 2.26 -22.39
CA GLY A 97 30.96 1.75 -22.22
C GLY A 97 30.76 0.81 -21.02
N ALA A 98 31.77 0.64 -20.16
CA ALA A 98 31.66 -0.15 -18.94
C ALA A 98 30.88 0.56 -17.83
N THR A 99 30.36 -0.24 -16.91
CA THR A 99 29.42 0.18 -15.85
C THR A 99 30.11 0.51 -14.52
N TRP A 100 31.44 0.57 -14.48
CA TRP A 100 32.26 0.72 -13.27
C TRP A 100 31.97 -0.34 -12.18
N MET A 101 31.79 -1.60 -12.58
CA MET A 101 31.66 -2.71 -11.65
C MET A 101 33.00 -3.13 -11.06
N THR A 102 32.98 -3.52 -9.79
CA THR A 102 34.11 -4.11 -9.05
C THR A 102 34.13 -5.65 -9.19
N PRO A 103 35.22 -6.33 -8.81
CA PRO A 103 35.29 -7.79 -8.82
C PRO A 103 34.20 -8.43 -7.97
N ALA A 104 33.90 -7.87 -6.79
CA ALA A 104 32.84 -8.35 -5.91
C ALA A 104 31.45 -8.27 -6.57
N MET A 105 31.14 -7.19 -7.30
CA MET A 105 29.88 -7.07 -8.03
C MET A 105 29.73 -8.10 -9.15
N TYR A 106 30.82 -8.43 -9.85
CA TYR A 106 30.83 -9.48 -10.88
C TYR A 106 30.64 -10.88 -10.28
N ALA A 107 31.36 -11.17 -9.20
CA ALA A 107 31.24 -12.44 -8.48
C ALA A 107 29.81 -12.64 -7.95
N ALA A 108 29.24 -11.60 -7.33
CA ALA A 108 27.88 -11.57 -6.82
C ALA A 108 26.82 -11.79 -7.92
N ARG A 109 26.95 -11.15 -9.09
CA ARG A 109 25.99 -11.31 -10.20
C ARG A 109 26.02 -12.69 -10.84
N SER A 110 27.18 -13.35 -10.82
CA SER A 110 27.44 -14.57 -11.60
C SER A 110 27.49 -15.85 -10.76
N ASN A 111 27.06 -15.79 -9.50
CA ASN A 111 27.10 -16.88 -8.52
C ASN A 111 28.48 -17.44 -8.20
N LEU A 112 29.55 -16.63 -8.30
CA LEU A 112 30.89 -17.08 -7.95
C LEU A 112 31.10 -16.98 -6.43
N LEU A 113 30.30 -17.72 -5.65
CA LEU A 113 30.24 -17.59 -4.18
C LEU A 113 31.62 -17.72 -3.53
N VAL A 114 32.42 -18.72 -3.93
CA VAL A 114 33.76 -18.95 -3.37
C VAL A 114 34.72 -17.78 -3.69
N CYS A 115 34.57 -17.16 -4.87
CA CYS A 115 35.34 -15.95 -5.20
C CYS A 115 34.86 -14.75 -4.39
N LEU A 116 33.54 -14.60 -4.21
CA LEU A 116 32.95 -13.52 -3.43
C LEU A 116 33.36 -13.61 -1.96
N GLN A 117 33.33 -14.81 -1.37
CA GLN A 117 33.81 -15.10 -0.02
C GLN A 117 35.24 -14.63 0.16
N PHE A 118 36.13 -15.11 -0.71
CA PHE A 118 37.54 -14.74 -0.66
C PHE A 118 37.77 -13.22 -0.81
N LEU A 119 37.03 -12.55 -1.71
CA LEU A 119 37.12 -11.10 -1.88
C LEU A 119 36.72 -10.35 -0.60
N VAL A 120 35.63 -10.76 0.04
CA VAL A 120 35.14 -10.15 1.28
C VAL A 120 36.11 -10.40 2.44
N GLU A 121 36.59 -11.64 2.60
CA GLU A 121 37.61 -12.01 3.60
C GLU A 121 38.92 -11.25 3.41
N SER A 122 39.26 -10.91 2.16
CA SER A 122 40.44 -10.12 1.81
C SER A 122 40.24 -8.60 2.00
N GLY A 123 39.06 -8.15 2.43
CA GLY A 123 38.77 -6.73 2.69
C GLY A 123 38.24 -5.93 1.48
N ALA A 124 37.58 -6.59 0.51
CA ALA A 124 36.89 -5.87 -0.55
C ALA A 124 35.78 -4.97 0.02
N ASP A 125 35.69 -3.73 -0.47
CA ASP A 125 34.70 -2.76 0.00
C ASP A 125 33.35 -2.98 -0.69
N LEU A 126 32.38 -3.49 0.08
CA LEU A 126 31.03 -3.78 -0.40
C LEU A 126 30.14 -2.53 -0.56
N SER A 127 30.58 -1.38 -0.03
CA SER A 127 29.87 -0.10 -0.15
C SER A 127 30.14 0.61 -1.48
N VAL A 128 31.13 0.13 -2.25
CA VAL A 128 31.45 0.69 -3.57
C VAL A 128 30.24 0.58 -4.49
N ARG A 129 30.01 1.63 -5.27
CA ARG A 129 28.88 1.71 -6.20
C ARG A 129 29.35 1.83 -7.64
N CYS A 130 28.62 1.15 -8.54
CA CYS A 130 28.87 1.23 -9.98
C CYS A 130 28.25 2.52 -10.58
N LEU A 131 28.35 2.71 -11.90
CA LEU A 131 27.81 3.88 -12.61
C LEU A 131 26.30 4.09 -12.37
N TYR A 132 25.56 3.00 -12.14
CA TYR A 132 24.12 3.03 -11.81
C TYR A 132 23.83 3.21 -10.32
N ARG A 133 24.85 3.46 -9.50
CA ARG A 133 24.83 3.45 -8.04
C ARG A 133 24.41 2.11 -7.41
N ASN A 134 24.55 0.99 -8.13
CA ASN A 134 24.29 -0.34 -7.58
C ASN A 134 25.50 -0.86 -6.80
N THR A 135 25.27 -1.59 -5.71
CA THR A 135 26.29 -2.27 -4.90
C THR A 135 26.43 -3.74 -5.30
N ALA A 136 27.37 -4.46 -4.67
CA ALA A 136 27.51 -5.92 -4.85
C ALA A 136 26.20 -6.66 -4.51
N LEU A 137 25.48 -6.22 -3.46
CA LEU A 137 24.17 -6.78 -3.10
C LEU A 137 23.13 -6.62 -4.21
N THR A 138 22.98 -5.41 -4.74
CA THR A 138 22.04 -5.18 -5.85
C THR A 138 22.38 -6.05 -7.05
N HIS A 139 23.67 -6.27 -7.33
CA HIS A 139 24.11 -7.14 -8.42
C HIS A 139 23.84 -8.63 -8.16
N ALA A 140 23.92 -9.12 -6.92
CA ALA A 140 23.48 -10.46 -6.55
C ALA A 140 21.98 -10.66 -6.79
N VAL A 141 21.17 -9.67 -6.39
CA VAL A 141 19.71 -9.65 -6.62
C VAL A 141 19.40 -9.68 -8.12
N LEU A 142 20.00 -8.76 -8.90
CA LEU A 142 19.81 -8.70 -10.36
C LEU A 142 20.30 -9.95 -11.10
N GLY A 143 21.25 -10.68 -10.52
CA GLY A 143 21.76 -11.96 -11.04
C GLY A 143 20.90 -13.17 -10.68
N ALA A 144 19.92 -12.99 -9.80
CA ALA A 144 19.14 -14.07 -9.20
C ALA A 144 19.97 -15.10 -8.39
N GLN A 145 20.93 -14.62 -7.59
CA GLN A 145 21.87 -15.47 -6.84
C GLN A 145 21.58 -15.46 -5.34
N VAL A 146 20.72 -16.37 -4.85
CA VAL A 146 20.30 -16.40 -3.43
C VAL A 146 21.49 -16.59 -2.49
N ASP A 147 22.42 -17.48 -2.83
CA ASP A 147 23.57 -17.78 -1.96
C ASP A 147 24.47 -16.57 -1.78
N CYS A 148 24.70 -15.81 -2.87
CA CYS A 148 25.42 -14.54 -2.78
C CYS A 148 24.64 -13.47 -2.02
N VAL A 149 23.31 -13.40 -2.15
CA VAL A 149 22.48 -12.48 -1.35
C VAL A 149 22.63 -12.80 0.13
N LYS A 150 22.43 -14.06 0.52
CA LYS A 150 22.55 -14.53 1.91
C LYS A 150 23.94 -14.21 2.49
N TYR A 151 24.99 -14.60 1.78
CA TYR A 151 26.36 -14.32 2.23
C TYR A 151 26.62 -12.83 2.39
N LEU A 152 26.23 -12.02 1.40
CA LEU A 152 26.44 -10.57 1.49
C LEU A 152 25.66 -9.95 2.64
N THR A 153 24.41 -10.36 2.87
CA THR A 153 23.60 -9.84 3.98
C THR A 153 24.17 -10.15 5.35
N GLU A 154 24.88 -11.27 5.51
CA GLU A 154 25.56 -11.64 6.77
C GLU A 154 26.85 -10.83 7.02
N HIS A 155 27.45 -10.26 5.96
CA HIS A 155 28.74 -9.56 6.01
C HIS A 155 28.66 -8.05 5.73
N MET A 156 27.47 -7.50 5.52
CA MET A 156 27.26 -6.07 5.27
C MET A 156 26.63 -5.37 6.48
N THR A 157 26.87 -4.06 6.58
CA THR A 157 26.21 -3.22 7.57
C THR A 157 24.76 -2.93 7.17
N ILE A 158 23.89 -2.64 8.14
CA ILE A 158 22.49 -2.25 7.88
C ILE A 158 22.40 -1.04 6.94
N ALA A 159 23.29 -0.04 7.10
CA ALA A 159 23.35 1.13 6.23
C ALA A 159 23.57 0.75 4.75
N THR A 160 24.44 -0.22 4.50
CA THR A 160 24.73 -0.71 3.13
C THR A 160 23.62 -1.59 2.54
N LEU A 161 22.74 -2.19 3.36
CA LEU A 161 21.55 -2.92 2.86
C LEU A 161 20.54 -1.98 2.21
N ASN A 162 20.45 -0.75 2.72
CA ASN A 162 19.51 0.28 2.28
C ASN A 162 20.09 1.21 1.20
N ASP A 163 21.24 0.85 0.61
CA ASP A 163 21.86 1.62 -0.45
C ASP A 163 20.94 1.77 -1.67
N ARG A 164 20.82 3.01 -2.14
CA ARG A 164 19.89 3.39 -3.21
C ARG A 164 20.61 3.60 -4.52
N ASN A 165 20.14 2.96 -5.58
CA ASN A 165 20.67 3.14 -6.93
C ASN A 165 20.24 4.48 -7.58
N ASN A 166 20.56 4.68 -8.86
CA ASN A 166 20.21 5.91 -9.59
C ASN A 166 18.70 6.15 -9.74
N LYS A 167 17.87 5.13 -9.55
CA LYS A 167 16.40 5.25 -9.52
C LYS A 167 15.86 5.45 -8.08
N GLY A 168 16.76 5.55 -7.10
CA GLY A 168 16.40 5.64 -5.69
C GLY A 168 16.03 4.29 -5.06
N ARG A 169 16.29 3.16 -5.75
CA ARG A 169 15.81 1.84 -5.35
C ARG A 169 16.83 1.08 -4.53
N THR A 170 16.36 0.37 -3.50
CA THR A 170 17.15 -0.57 -2.69
C THR A 170 17.25 -1.94 -3.35
N ALA A 171 18.07 -2.83 -2.79
CA ALA A 171 18.15 -4.22 -3.22
C ALA A 171 16.79 -4.95 -3.09
N LEU A 172 16.03 -4.67 -2.02
CA LEU A 172 14.67 -5.23 -1.84
C LEU A 172 13.73 -4.79 -2.97
N MET A 173 13.74 -3.51 -3.34
CA MET A 173 12.92 -3.01 -4.44
C MET A 173 13.28 -3.63 -5.79
N GLU A 174 14.56 -3.83 -6.07
CA GLU A 174 14.98 -4.53 -7.28
C GLU A 174 14.55 -6.00 -7.23
N ALA A 175 14.60 -6.68 -6.07
CA ALA A 175 14.09 -8.04 -5.91
C ALA A 175 12.58 -8.11 -6.20
N VAL A 176 11.81 -7.15 -5.68
CA VAL A 176 10.38 -7.00 -5.99
C VAL A 176 10.15 -6.83 -7.48
N LEU A 177 10.98 -6.03 -8.17
CA LEU A 177 10.76 -5.67 -9.56
C LEU A 177 11.15 -6.74 -10.59
N LEU A 178 11.93 -7.74 -10.19
CA LEU A 178 12.40 -8.78 -11.10
C LEU A 178 11.27 -9.75 -11.47
N ASN A 179 10.83 -9.65 -12.73
CA ASN A 179 9.88 -10.57 -13.34
C ASN A 179 10.64 -11.67 -14.07
N PHE A 180 10.91 -12.76 -13.38
CA PHE A 180 11.41 -13.99 -13.99
C PHE A 180 10.25 -14.92 -14.36
N SER A 181 10.51 -15.92 -15.22
CA SER A 181 9.58 -17.03 -15.49
C SER A 181 9.10 -17.69 -14.18
N SER A 182 7.94 -18.37 -14.21
CA SER A 182 7.30 -19.02 -13.04
C SER A 182 8.26 -19.91 -12.23
N ALA A 183 9.29 -20.48 -12.86
CA ALA A 183 10.35 -21.26 -12.21
C ALA A 183 11.22 -20.48 -11.20
N LYS A 184 11.09 -19.15 -11.08
CA LYS A 184 11.90 -18.29 -10.19
C LYS A 184 11.10 -17.46 -9.19
N VAL A 185 9.81 -17.77 -8.99
CA VAL A 185 9.02 -17.13 -7.92
C VAL A 185 9.58 -17.52 -6.53
N SER A 186 9.98 -18.78 -6.36
CA SER A 186 10.65 -19.27 -5.15
C SER A 186 11.92 -18.48 -4.85
N TRP A 187 12.74 -18.23 -5.87
CA TRP A 187 13.93 -17.40 -5.77
C TRP A 187 13.61 -16.00 -5.23
N LYS A 188 12.58 -15.35 -5.79
CA LYS A 188 12.21 -13.98 -5.44
C LYS A 188 11.87 -13.89 -3.96
N LEU A 189 11.03 -14.79 -3.47
CA LEU A 189 10.64 -14.83 -2.06
C LEU A 189 11.81 -15.17 -1.14
N SER A 190 12.65 -16.15 -1.49
CA SER A 190 13.85 -16.48 -0.68
C SER A 190 14.85 -15.32 -0.62
N CYS A 191 15.06 -14.61 -1.73
CA CYS A 191 15.91 -13.44 -1.79
C CYS A 191 15.37 -12.31 -0.90
N MET A 192 14.07 -12.01 -1.02
CA MET A 192 13.41 -11.03 -0.16
C MET A 192 13.49 -11.45 1.31
N GLN A 193 13.28 -12.73 1.62
CA GLN A 193 13.36 -13.25 2.98
C GLN A 193 14.73 -12.96 3.61
N HIS A 194 15.84 -13.29 2.94
CA HIS A 194 17.17 -13.01 3.47
C HIS A 194 17.45 -11.50 3.64
N LEU A 195 17.00 -10.67 2.70
CA LEU A 195 17.15 -9.22 2.80
C LEU A 195 16.40 -8.66 4.03
N ILE A 196 15.18 -9.13 4.26
CA ILE A 196 14.32 -8.67 5.36
C ILE A 196 14.84 -9.18 6.70
N GLU A 197 15.25 -10.46 6.79
CA GLU A 197 15.85 -11.06 8.00
C GLU A 197 17.15 -10.36 8.39
N ALA A 198 17.89 -9.81 7.42
CA ALA A 198 19.08 -9.00 7.67
C ALA A 198 18.78 -7.57 8.15
N GLY A 199 17.50 -7.18 8.25
CA GLY A 199 17.08 -5.87 8.78
C GLY A 199 17.10 -4.73 7.76
N CYS A 200 16.92 -5.02 6.47
CA CYS A 200 16.69 -3.94 5.48
C CYS A 200 15.38 -3.19 5.77
N ASP A 201 15.36 -1.90 5.45
CA ASP A 201 14.19 -1.05 5.63
C ASP A 201 13.20 -1.27 4.47
N LEU A 202 11.98 -1.71 4.83
CA LEU A 202 10.89 -1.99 3.90
C LEU A 202 10.24 -0.72 3.32
N ASP A 203 10.36 0.39 4.05
CA ASP A 203 9.61 1.62 3.81
C ASP A 203 10.42 2.70 3.08
N VAL A 204 11.65 2.38 2.67
CA VAL A 204 12.43 3.26 1.81
C VAL A 204 11.60 3.61 0.57
N GLN A 205 11.67 4.86 0.12
CA GLN A 205 10.97 5.32 -1.09
C GLN A 205 11.94 5.46 -2.26
N ASP A 206 11.52 5.07 -3.46
CA ASP A 206 12.26 5.34 -4.69
C ASP A 206 12.08 6.79 -5.17
N LYS A 207 12.62 7.15 -6.34
CA LYS A 207 12.48 8.53 -6.88
C LYS A 207 11.04 8.93 -7.20
N ASN A 208 10.11 7.98 -7.34
CA ASN A 208 8.68 8.24 -7.54
C ASN A 208 7.91 8.25 -6.21
N GLY A 209 8.58 8.03 -5.07
CA GLY A 209 7.93 7.86 -3.78
C GLY A 209 7.37 6.46 -3.55
N ASP A 210 7.65 5.50 -4.43
CA ASP A 210 7.14 4.13 -4.29
C ASP A 210 8.00 3.36 -3.26
N THR A 211 7.35 2.69 -2.30
CA THR A 211 7.98 1.70 -1.41
C THR A 211 8.04 0.31 -2.07
N ALA A 212 8.71 -0.66 -1.43
CA ALA A 212 8.71 -2.04 -1.93
C ALA A 212 7.29 -2.61 -2.09
N LEU A 213 6.40 -2.33 -1.13
CA LEU A 213 4.99 -2.72 -1.16
C LEU A 213 4.24 -2.07 -2.34
N MET A 214 4.45 -0.77 -2.56
CA MET A 214 3.84 -0.05 -3.70
C MET A 214 4.28 -0.61 -5.05
N LEU A 215 5.56 -0.97 -5.19
CA LEU A 215 6.08 -1.60 -6.40
C LEU A 215 5.44 -2.99 -6.61
N ALA A 216 5.24 -3.77 -5.56
CA ALA A 216 4.56 -5.07 -5.63
C ALA A 216 3.10 -4.95 -6.09
N LEU A 217 2.36 -3.95 -5.58
CA LEU A 217 1.00 -3.65 -6.02
C LEU A 217 0.95 -3.26 -7.50
N ARG A 218 1.88 -2.41 -7.96
CA ARG A 218 2.00 -2.03 -9.38
C ARG A 218 2.29 -3.24 -10.29
N GLN A 219 3.02 -4.23 -9.79
CA GLN A 219 3.25 -5.49 -10.51
C GLN A 219 2.10 -6.48 -10.43
N ARG A 220 1.11 -6.24 -9.57
CA ARG A 220 -0.03 -7.14 -9.31
C ARG A 220 0.41 -8.54 -8.87
N CYS A 221 1.50 -8.62 -8.10
CA CYS A 221 2.02 -9.89 -7.57
C CYS A 221 1.53 -10.10 -6.14
N THR A 222 0.40 -10.80 -5.99
CA THR A 222 -0.28 -11.04 -4.71
C THR A 222 0.63 -11.68 -3.68
N GLU A 223 1.45 -12.65 -4.08
CA GLU A 223 2.36 -13.37 -3.19
C GLU A 223 3.42 -12.43 -2.58
N THR A 224 3.94 -11.50 -3.39
CA THR A 224 4.91 -10.50 -2.92
C THR A 224 4.24 -9.48 -1.99
N VAL A 225 2.99 -9.10 -2.28
CA VAL A 225 2.21 -8.20 -1.43
C VAL A 225 1.99 -8.85 -0.07
N VAL A 226 1.36 -10.03 -0.02
CA VAL A 226 1.11 -10.77 1.23
C VAL A 226 2.39 -10.93 2.04
N PHE A 227 3.48 -11.36 1.41
CA PHE A 227 4.76 -11.54 2.09
C PHE A 227 5.31 -10.24 2.70
N LEU A 228 5.23 -9.10 2.01
CA LEU A 228 5.66 -7.82 2.56
C LEU A 228 4.76 -7.34 3.71
N LEU A 229 3.46 -7.62 3.64
CA LEU A 229 2.51 -7.29 4.71
C LEU A 229 2.78 -8.11 5.98
N GLU A 230 3.00 -9.42 5.82
CA GLU A 230 3.37 -10.32 6.93
C GLU A 230 4.69 -9.90 7.60
N LYS A 231 5.60 -9.27 6.85
CA LYS A 231 6.87 -8.76 7.36
C LYS A 231 6.79 -7.33 7.91
N GLY A 232 5.60 -6.73 7.97
CA GLY A 232 5.37 -5.44 8.64
C GLY A 232 5.67 -4.20 7.79
N ALA A 233 5.61 -4.30 6.46
CA ALA A 233 5.70 -3.11 5.60
C ALA A 233 4.58 -2.11 5.93
N LYS A 234 4.89 -0.82 6.04
CA LYS A 234 3.91 0.20 6.45
C LYS A 234 2.91 0.53 5.34
N PHE A 235 1.72 0.89 5.78
CA PHE A 235 0.59 1.26 4.92
C PHE A 235 0.44 2.77 4.68
N CYS A 236 1.06 3.59 5.53
CA CYS A 236 0.79 5.02 5.63
C CYS A 236 1.57 5.90 4.64
N THR A 237 2.48 5.31 3.88
CA THR A 237 3.28 6.05 2.89
C THR A 237 2.42 6.45 1.68
N VAL A 238 2.67 7.64 1.14
CA VAL A 238 2.11 8.10 -0.14
C VAL A 238 3.22 8.32 -1.16
N THR A 239 2.91 8.11 -2.44
CA THR A 239 3.86 8.40 -3.54
C THR A 239 4.13 9.91 -3.64
N GLN A 240 5.12 10.30 -4.46
CA GLN A 240 5.38 11.71 -4.78
C GLN A 240 4.16 12.41 -5.43
N GLY A 241 3.26 11.63 -6.04
CA GLY A 241 1.99 12.14 -6.59
C GLY A 241 0.81 12.15 -5.61
N GLY A 242 1.05 11.89 -4.32
CA GLY A 242 -0.01 11.86 -3.28
C GLY A 242 -0.93 10.64 -3.32
N MET A 243 -0.59 9.61 -4.11
CA MET A 243 -1.36 8.36 -4.16
C MET A 243 -1.06 7.50 -2.92
N SER A 244 -2.12 7.07 -2.22
CA SER A 244 -2.11 6.03 -1.18
C SER A 244 -1.93 4.63 -1.79
N LEU A 245 -1.78 3.62 -0.94
CA LEU A 245 -1.79 2.22 -1.40
C LEU A 245 -3.13 1.82 -2.02
N LEU A 246 -4.25 2.30 -1.47
CA LEU A 246 -5.59 1.98 -1.98
C LEU A 246 -5.75 2.48 -3.42
N THR A 247 -5.46 3.75 -3.68
CA THR A 247 -5.49 4.32 -5.04
C THR A 247 -4.49 3.67 -6.02
N LEU A 248 -3.37 3.13 -5.55
CA LEU A 248 -2.43 2.40 -6.39
C LEU A 248 -2.99 1.07 -6.90
N THR A 249 -3.86 0.41 -6.13
CA THR A 249 -4.52 -0.83 -6.57
C THR A 249 -5.52 -0.61 -7.71
N GLU A 250 -6.11 0.59 -7.78
CA GLU A 250 -7.21 0.95 -8.70
C GLU A 250 -6.74 1.42 -10.10
N ASN A 251 -5.43 1.49 -10.36
CA ASN A 251 -4.79 1.77 -11.66
C ASN A 251 -5.52 2.82 -12.57
N ARG A 252 -5.33 4.11 -12.28
CA ARG A 252 -5.99 5.24 -12.98
C ARG A 252 -5.76 5.39 -14.49
N ARG A 253 -5.00 4.51 -15.16
CA ARG A 253 -4.83 4.57 -16.63
C ARG A 253 -5.95 3.88 -17.40
N HIS A 254 -6.74 3.05 -16.74
CA HIS A 254 -7.97 2.51 -17.28
C HIS A 254 -9.00 2.55 -16.15
N PHE A 255 -9.93 3.50 -16.20
CA PHE A 255 -11.17 3.44 -15.42
C PHE A 255 -11.90 2.15 -15.81
N ASP A 256 -11.50 1.04 -15.20
CA ASP A 256 -12.13 -0.26 -15.39
C ASP A 256 -12.18 -1.01 -14.07
N PHE A 257 -13.12 -0.56 -13.25
CA PHE A 257 -13.58 -1.25 -12.05
C PHE A 257 -14.12 -2.67 -12.35
N ARG A 258 -14.20 -3.11 -13.62
CA ARG A 258 -14.57 -4.50 -14.00
C ARG A 258 -13.42 -5.49 -13.82
N SER A 259 -12.20 -5.05 -13.50
CA SER A 259 -11.07 -5.95 -13.27
C SER A 259 -11.08 -6.52 -11.84
N GLN A 260 -11.69 -7.69 -11.64
CA GLN A 260 -11.75 -8.43 -10.35
C GLN A 260 -10.40 -8.49 -9.56
N ARG A 261 -9.26 -8.47 -10.25
CA ARG A 261 -7.92 -8.56 -9.64
C ARG A 261 -7.44 -7.30 -8.93
N ALA A 262 -7.92 -6.11 -9.30
CA ALA A 262 -7.57 -4.87 -8.59
C ALA A 262 -8.15 -4.87 -7.17
N ASN A 263 -9.35 -5.43 -7.02
CA ASN A 263 -10.14 -5.40 -5.80
C ASN A 263 -9.61 -6.37 -4.74
N ALA A 264 -9.02 -7.50 -5.13
CA ALA A 264 -8.41 -8.45 -4.21
C ALA A 264 -7.27 -7.83 -3.38
N HIS A 265 -6.41 -7.00 -3.99
CA HIS A 265 -5.32 -6.34 -3.27
C HIS A 265 -5.81 -5.24 -2.32
N ALA A 266 -6.80 -4.46 -2.73
CA ALA A 266 -7.40 -3.46 -1.85
C ALA A 266 -8.12 -4.11 -0.66
N VAL A 267 -8.90 -5.17 -0.89
CA VAL A 267 -9.50 -5.97 0.19
C VAL A 267 -8.43 -6.52 1.13
N LEU A 268 -7.33 -7.06 0.59
CA LEU A 268 -6.20 -7.54 1.40
C LEU A 268 -5.61 -6.43 2.27
N LEU A 269 -5.32 -5.26 1.70
CA LEU A 269 -4.75 -4.13 2.45
C LEU A 269 -5.69 -3.65 3.57
N LEU A 270 -7.00 -3.56 3.29
CA LEU A 270 -8.01 -3.17 4.29
C LEU A 270 -8.07 -4.18 5.45
N ARG A 271 -7.98 -5.49 5.16
CA ARG A 271 -7.90 -6.53 6.21
C ARG A 271 -6.65 -6.38 7.10
N HIS A 272 -5.54 -5.91 6.54
CA HIS A 272 -4.31 -5.65 7.29
C HIS A 272 -4.32 -4.28 8.02
N GLY A 273 -5.44 -3.56 8.03
CA GLY A 273 -5.62 -2.34 8.81
C GLY A 273 -5.22 -1.05 8.08
N LEU A 274 -5.14 -1.07 6.74
CA LEU A 274 -4.97 0.17 5.96
C LEU A 274 -6.12 1.13 6.28
N ASP A 275 -5.79 2.34 6.71
CA ASP A 275 -6.77 3.43 6.81
C ASP A 275 -7.17 3.86 5.39
N PRO A 276 -8.45 3.73 5.01
CA PRO A 276 -8.91 4.06 3.66
C PRO A 276 -9.04 5.58 3.43
N THR A 277 -8.67 6.42 4.40
CA THR A 277 -8.76 7.88 4.32
C THR A 277 -7.40 8.57 4.17
N MET A 278 -6.32 7.80 3.94
CA MET A 278 -4.94 8.29 3.89
C MET A 278 -4.61 9.21 2.70
N SER A 279 -5.40 9.21 1.62
CA SER A 279 -5.26 10.16 0.51
C SER A 279 -6.56 10.88 0.18
N ARG A 280 -6.45 12.12 -0.34
CA ARG A 280 -7.59 12.87 -0.89
C ARG A 280 -8.29 12.15 -2.04
N LEU A 281 -7.56 11.29 -2.77
CA LEU A 281 -8.09 10.52 -3.88
C LEU A 281 -8.96 9.34 -3.41
N ASP A 282 -8.83 8.89 -2.16
CA ASP A 282 -9.57 7.75 -1.62
C ASP A 282 -11.03 8.09 -1.30
N ARG A 283 -11.39 9.39 -1.29
CA ARG A 283 -12.74 9.87 -0.96
C ARG A 283 -13.82 9.30 -1.86
N LEU A 284 -13.49 8.92 -3.10
CA LEU A 284 -14.43 8.35 -4.08
C LEU A 284 -14.53 6.82 -3.98
N CYS A 285 -13.62 6.15 -3.27
CA CYS A 285 -13.49 4.69 -3.32
C CYS A 285 -14.77 3.97 -2.90
N LEU A 286 -15.45 4.43 -1.84
CA LEU A 286 -16.70 3.80 -1.40
C LEU A 286 -17.83 4.01 -2.41
N HIS A 287 -18.04 5.25 -2.88
CA HIS A 287 -19.08 5.56 -3.86
C HIS A 287 -18.88 4.82 -5.18
N GLU A 288 -17.63 4.70 -5.64
CA GLU A 288 -17.30 3.94 -6.84
C GLU A 288 -17.50 2.43 -6.62
N ALA A 289 -17.02 1.88 -5.50
CA ALA A 289 -17.20 0.47 -5.15
C ALA A 289 -18.69 0.08 -5.08
N VAL A 290 -19.54 0.96 -4.53
CA VAL A 290 -20.99 0.73 -4.45
C VAL A 290 -21.65 0.61 -5.81
N LEU A 291 -21.13 1.26 -6.86
CA LEU A 291 -21.71 1.25 -8.20
C LEU A 291 -21.19 0.11 -9.09
N VAL A 292 -20.14 -0.59 -8.67
CA VAL A 292 -19.45 -1.59 -9.51
C VAL A 292 -19.86 -3.01 -9.11
N PRO A 293 -20.30 -3.87 -10.05
CA PRO A 293 -20.75 -5.22 -9.70
C PRO A 293 -19.68 -6.02 -8.95
N ASP A 294 -20.11 -6.96 -8.10
CA ASP A 294 -19.24 -7.89 -7.36
C ASP A 294 -18.21 -7.22 -6.43
N GLN A 295 -18.51 -6.04 -5.87
CA GLN A 295 -17.64 -5.30 -4.93
C GLN A 295 -18.09 -5.33 -3.47
N ALA A 296 -18.94 -6.29 -3.10
CA ALA A 296 -19.44 -6.43 -1.72
C ALA A 296 -18.31 -6.52 -0.67
N ALA A 297 -17.23 -7.26 -0.97
CA ALA A 297 -16.07 -7.39 -0.08
C ALA A 297 -15.31 -6.07 0.09
N MET A 298 -15.21 -5.26 -0.98
CA MET A 298 -14.59 -3.93 -0.95
C MET A 298 -15.42 -2.96 -0.11
N VAL A 299 -16.72 -2.87 -0.39
CA VAL A 299 -17.66 -2.01 0.36
C VAL A 299 -17.59 -2.32 1.84
N ARG A 300 -17.65 -3.62 2.21
CA ARG A 300 -17.51 -4.07 3.59
C ARG A 300 -16.15 -3.70 4.17
N GLY A 301 -15.07 -3.97 3.44
CA GLY A 301 -13.72 -3.65 3.90
C GLY A 301 -13.53 -2.17 4.18
N LEU A 302 -14.06 -1.28 3.32
CA LEU A 302 -13.99 0.16 3.50
C LEU A 302 -14.76 0.61 4.75
N VAL A 303 -16.02 0.18 4.90
CA VAL A 303 -16.84 0.53 6.07
C VAL A 303 -16.21 0.00 7.37
N MET A 304 -15.79 -1.27 7.41
CA MET A 304 -15.19 -1.88 8.60
C MET A 304 -13.83 -1.26 8.97
N SER A 305 -13.05 -0.82 7.98
CA SER A 305 -11.77 -0.13 8.22
C SER A 305 -11.93 1.32 8.66
N GLY A 306 -13.18 1.78 8.77
CA GLY A 306 -13.55 3.09 9.30
C GLY A 306 -13.63 4.19 8.25
N PHE A 307 -14.01 3.84 7.02
CA PHE A 307 -14.34 4.84 6.01
C PHE A 307 -15.63 5.58 6.41
N PRO A 308 -15.64 6.92 6.47
CA PRO A 308 -16.82 7.68 6.90
C PRO A 308 -17.95 7.67 5.86
N PRO A 309 -19.22 7.80 6.28
CA PRO A 309 -20.32 8.05 5.35
C PRO A 309 -20.21 9.48 4.82
N LEU A 310 -19.87 9.62 3.55
CA LEU A 310 -19.65 10.92 2.91
C LEU A 310 -20.74 11.25 1.90
N ASP A 311 -21.22 12.48 1.96
CA ASP A 311 -22.09 13.08 0.94
C ASP A 311 -21.25 13.89 -0.06
N LEU A 312 -21.03 13.33 -1.26
CA LEU A 312 -20.10 13.92 -2.24
C LEU A 312 -20.84 14.61 -3.38
N CYS A 313 -20.34 15.78 -3.78
CA CYS A 313 -20.82 16.51 -4.95
C CYS A 313 -20.01 16.08 -6.18
N PHE A 314 -20.61 15.29 -7.07
CA PHE A 314 -19.91 14.81 -8.25
C PHE A 314 -19.83 15.89 -9.33
N SER A 315 -18.61 16.33 -9.67
CA SER A 315 -18.41 17.26 -10.79
C SER A 315 -18.70 16.59 -12.14
N ASP A 316 -19.13 17.37 -13.14
CA ASP A 316 -19.39 16.91 -14.51
C ASP A 316 -18.19 16.20 -15.19
N LYS A 317 -16.97 16.31 -14.61
CA LYS A 317 -15.74 15.64 -15.09
C LYS A 317 -15.60 14.20 -14.59
N LEU A 318 -16.26 13.82 -13.49
CA LEU A 318 -16.31 12.44 -13.01
C LEU A 318 -17.40 11.72 -13.80
N ASN A 319 -17.00 10.81 -14.67
CA ASN A 319 -17.85 10.15 -15.67
C ASN A 319 -18.80 9.09 -15.05
N ILE A 320 -19.37 9.38 -13.87
CA ILE A 320 -20.34 8.49 -13.18
C ILE A 320 -21.66 8.43 -13.96
N GLY A 321 -21.95 9.46 -14.78
CA GLY A 321 -23.06 9.43 -15.72
C GLY A 321 -22.98 8.32 -16.77
N PHE A 322 -21.83 7.66 -16.95
CA PHE A 322 -21.69 6.46 -17.77
C PHE A 322 -22.06 5.16 -17.02
N ILE A 323 -21.96 5.16 -15.69
CA ILE A 323 -22.25 4.00 -14.83
C ILE A 323 -23.74 3.95 -14.49
N VAL A 324 -24.33 5.11 -14.23
CA VAL A 324 -25.78 5.28 -14.07
C VAL A 324 -26.35 5.62 -15.43
N ASP A 325 -26.55 4.58 -16.24
CA ASP A 325 -27.21 4.56 -17.55
C ASP A 325 -28.20 5.73 -17.69
N GLY A 326 -27.97 6.64 -18.66
CA GLY A 326 -28.43 8.04 -18.76
C GLY A 326 -29.95 8.33 -18.69
N LYS A 327 -30.63 7.78 -17.69
CA LYS A 327 -32.08 7.77 -17.50
C LYS A 327 -32.56 8.85 -16.54
N LEU A 328 -31.65 9.60 -15.91
CA LEU A 328 -31.96 10.68 -14.97
C LEU A 328 -31.10 11.92 -15.26
N LYS A 329 -31.75 13.00 -15.73
CA LYS A 329 -31.14 14.33 -15.89
C LYS A 329 -31.12 15.03 -14.52
N TYR A 330 -30.22 14.63 -13.63
CA TYR A 330 -29.94 15.44 -12.44
C TYR A 330 -28.90 16.51 -12.73
N PHE A 331 -28.99 17.61 -11.99
CA PHE A 331 -27.90 18.56 -11.83
C PHE A 331 -26.88 17.98 -10.84
N TRP A 332 -26.20 16.89 -11.24
CA TRP A 332 -25.20 16.18 -10.43
C TRP A 332 -24.12 17.13 -9.88
N SER A 333 -23.83 18.19 -10.62
CA SER A 333 -22.92 19.27 -10.22
C SER A 333 -23.34 20.09 -9.01
N ARG A 334 -24.58 19.94 -8.51
CA ARG A 334 -25.10 20.66 -7.33
C ARG A 334 -25.66 19.77 -6.23
N THR A 335 -25.90 18.49 -6.51
CA THR A 335 -26.45 17.53 -5.54
C THR A 335 -25.32 16.73 -4.90
N ARG A 336 -25.23 16.79 -3.56
CA ARG A 336 -24.39 15.87 -2.80
C ARG A 336 -25.11 14.53 -2.62
N LEU A 337 -24.43 13.43 -2.89
CA LEU A 337 -25.01 12.09 -2.83
C LEU A 337 -24.24 11.19 -1.87
N SER A 338 -25.01 10.43 -1.11
CA SER A 338 -24.53 9.43 -0.15
C SER A 338 -24.22 8.09 -0.82
N PRO A 339 -23.43 7.21 -0.17
CA PRO A 339 -23.27 5.82 -0.61
C PRO A 339 -24.59 5.04 -0.62
N LEU A 340 -25.49 5.28 0.34
CA LEU A 340 -26.81 4.65 0.38
C LEU A 340 -27.68 5.05 -0.81
N CYS A 341 -27.70 6.33 -1.15
CA CYS A 341 -28.41 6.84 -2.31
C CYS A 341 -27.88 6.22 -3.61
N LEU A 342 -26.55 6.10 -3.76
CA LEU A 342 -25.95 5.43 -4.92
C LEU A 342 -26.26 3.93 -4.98
N ALA A 343 -26.31 3.24 -3.83
CA ALA A 343 -26.70 1.83 -3.78
C ALA A 343 -28.13 1.64 -4.30
N LEU A 344 -29.05 2.51 -3.90
CA LEU A 344 -30.41 2.51 -4.45
C LEU A 344 -30.38 2.81 -5.95
N TYR A 345 -29.72 3.89 -6.38
CA TYR A 345 -29.65 4.26 -7.81
C TYR A 345 -29.13 3.15 -8.73
N GLY A 346 -28.15 2.38 -8.25
CA GLY A 346 -27.59 1.21 -8.93
C GLY A 346 -28.45 -0.06 -8.84
N SER A 347 -29.66 0.03 -8.29
CA SER A 347 -30.59 -1.08 -8.02
C SER A 347 -29.95 -2.20 -7.19
N ARG A 348 -29.27 -1.82 -6.09
CA ARG A 348 -28.55 -2.73 -5.16
C ARG A 348 -29.15 -2.71 -3.76
N PRO A 349 -30.35 -3.26 -3.58
CA PRO A 349 -31.04 -3.26 -2.29
C PRO A 349 -30.23 -3.96 -1.18
N HIS A 350 -29.46 -5.00 -1.50
CA HIS A 350 -28.60 -5.69 -0.53
C HIS A 350 -27.50 -4.79 0.07
N ILE A 351 -26.86 -3.92 -0.73
CA ILE A 351 -25.88 -2.94 -0.23
C ILE A 351 -26.60 -1.82 0.54
N ALA A 352 -27.78 -1.39 0.09
CA ALA A 352 -28.56 -0.37 0.79
C ALA A 352 -29.02 -0.86 2.18
N LYS A 353 -29.57 -2.08 2.26
CA LYS A 353 -29.85 -2.77 3.53
C LYS A 353 -28.59 -2.87 4.39
N TYR A 354 -27.43 -3.07 3.76
CA TYR A 354 -26.16 -3.07 4.47
C TYR A 354 -25.84 -1.77 5.19
N PHE A 355 -25.95 -0.64 4.50
CA PHE A 355 -25.74 0.65 5.14
C PHE A 355 -26.76 0.93 6.24
N ILE A 356 -28.03 0.61 6.03
CA ILE A 356 -29.09 0.85 7.03
C ILE A 356 -28.86 0.07 8.32
N ALA A 357 -28.57 -1.24 8.21
CA ALA A 357 -28.32 -2.06 9.39
C ALA A 357 -26.99 -1.72 10.10
N ASN A 358 -26.08 -1.03 9.42
CA ASN A 358 -24.87 -0.46 10.03
C ASN A 358 -25.03 1.02 10.41
N LEU A 359 -26.26 1.56 10.49
CA LEU A 359 -26.50 2.97 10.82
C LEU A 359 -25.63 3.96 10.00
N PHE A 360 -25.24 3.55 8.79
CA PHE A 360 -24.27 4.23 7.96
C PHE A 360 -24.99 5.28 7.11
N PHE A 361 -25.42 6.34 7.78
CA PHE A 361 -26.25 7.39 7.23
C PHE A 361 -25.49 8.68 7.03
N THR A 362 -25.94 9.45 6.05
CA THR A 362 -25.56 10.85 5.88
C THR A 362 -26.73 11.79 6.12
N HIS A 363 -26.47 13.09 6.11
CA HIS A 363 -27.54 14.08 6.22
C HIS A 363 -28.54 13.94 5.07
N TYR A 364 -28.07 13.72 3.84
CA TYR A 364 -28.93 13.54 2.68
C TYR A 364 -29.88 12.33 2.81
N ASP A 365 -29.39 11.23 3.40
CA ASP A 365 -30.19 10.01 3.61
C ASP A 365 -31.40 10.23 4.52
N ILE A 366 -31.25 11.12 5.51
CA ILE A 366 -32.29 11.38 6.50
C ILE A 366 -33.23 12.47 6.04
N THR A 367 -32.74 13.54 5.42
CA THR A 367 -33.55 14.75 5.14
C THR A 367 -34.13 14.82 3.72
N CYS A 368 -33.56 14.08 2.76
CA CYS A 368 -33.87 14.29 1.35
C CYS A 368 -34.25 12.99 0.62
N LEU A 369 -33.45 11.92 0.80
CA LEU A 369 -33.62 10.66 0.08
C LEU A 369 -35.04 10.06 0.17
N PRO A 370 -35.71 9.98 1.33
CA PRO A 370 -37.01 9.31 1.47
C PRO A 370 -38.15 10.05 0.76
N TRP A 371 -37.98 11.36 0.55
CA TRP A 371 -38.95 12.24 -0.11
C TRP A 371 -38.56 12.60 -1.54
N HIS A 372 -37.52 11.97 -2.10
CA HIS A 372 -37.07 12.25 -3.44
C HIS A 372 -38.02 11.63 -4.49
N GLY A 373 -39.06 12.40 -4.87
CA GLY A 373 -40.16 11.92 -5.71
C GLY A 373 -39.76 11.28 -7.04
N ASP A 374 -38.69 11.74 -7.69
CA ASP A 374 -38.23 11.15 -8.96
C ASP A 374 -37.60 9.77 -8.79
N ILE A 375 -36.88 9.52 -7.68
CA ILE A 375 -36.32 8.21 -7.35
C ILE A 375 -37.46 7.22 -7.11
N TYR A 376 -38.44 7.64 -6.30
CA TYR A 376 -39.60 6.82 -5.96
C TYR A 376 -40.41 6.45 -7.21
N LYS A 377 -40.73 7.43 -8.07
CA LYS A 377 -41.45 7.19 -9.34
C LYS A 377 -40.70 6.26 -10.28
N ARG A 378 -39.35 6.33 -10.31
CA ARG A 378 -38.53 5.43 -11.10
C ARG A 378 -38.71 3.99 -10.63
N PHE A 379 -38.52 3.72 -9.34
CA PHE A 379 -38.68 2.36 -8.84
C PHE A 379 -40.11 1.86 -8.94
N GLN A 380 -41.12 2.72 -8.79
CA GLN A 380 -42.50 2.34 -9.02
C GLN A 380 -42.72 1.86 -10.46
N LYS A 381 -42.18 2.57 -11.45
CA LYS A 381 -42.24 2.14 -12.86
C LYS A 381 -41.48 0.82 -13.11
N GLU A 382 -40.33 0.62 -12.47
CA GLU A 382 -39.55 -0.62 -12.60
C GLU A 382 -40.24 -1.79 -11.86
N SER A 383 -40.90 -1.52 -10.74
CA SER A 383 -41.75 -2.44 -9.97
C SER A 383 -42.97 -2.87 -10.79
N ASP A 384 -43.67 -1.93 -11.42
CA ASP A 384 -44.80 -2.21 -12.34
C ASP A 384 -44.38 -3.10 -13.52
N SER A 385 -43.08 -3.09 -13.87
CA SER A 385 -42.51 -3.98 -14.90
C SER A 385 -42.03 -5.35 -14.37
N GLY A 386 -42.22 -5.63 -13.08
CA GLY A 386 -41.91 -6.89 -12.42
C GLY A 386 -40.49 -6.99 -11.84
N SER A 387 -39.80 -5.88 -11.57
CA SER A 387 -38.45 -5.90 -10.99
C SER A 387 -38.48 -6.08 -9.47
N VAL A 388 -38.05 -7.27 -9.01
CA VAL A 388 -37.89 -7.59 -7.58
C VAL A 388 -36.93 -6.63 -6.88
N GLN A 389 -35.85 -6.21 -7.55
CA GLN A 389 -34.90 -5.25 -6.95
C GLN A 389 -35.55 -3.88 -6.73
N ALA A 390 -36.43 -3.45 -7.63
CA ALA A 390 -37.15 -2.19 -7.50
C ALA A 390 -38.16 -2.24 -6.35
N ASP A 391 -38.87 -3.36 -6.18
CA ASP A 391 -39.77 -3.59 -5.03
C ASP A 391 -39.02 -3.44 -3.70
N GLN A 392 -37.85 -4.07 -3.60
CA GLN A 392 -36.99 -3.96 -2.41
C GLN A 392 -36.45 -2.54 -2.20
N CYS A 393 -36.19 -1.78 -3.26
CA CYS A 393 -35.77 -0.37 -3.13
C CYS A 393 -36.93 0.53 -2.66
N LEU A 394 -38.16 0.26 -3.08
CA LEU A 394 -39.35 0.96 -2.57
C LEU A 394 -39.58 0.67 -1.09
N GLU A 395 -39.49 -0.61 -0.68
CA GLU A 395 -39.57 -1.02 0.72
C GLU A 395 -38.56 -0.25 1.60
N ILE A 396 -37.34 -0.08 1.11
CA ILE A 396 -36.30 0.68 1.81
C ILE A 396 -36.67 2.18 1.91
N LEU A 397 -37.18 2.78 0.84
CA LEU A 397 -37.58 4.20 0.85
C LEU A 397 -38.75 4.45 1.80
N ASP A 398 -39.72 3.55 1.84
CA ASP A 398 -40.86 3.65 2.76
C ASP A 398 -40.41 3.42 4.20
N PHE A 399 -39.52 2.46 4.46
CA PHE A 399 -38.90 2.27 5.78
C PHE A 399 -38.23 3.55 6.29
N LEU A 400 -37.45 4.24 5.45
CA LEU A 400 -36.79 5.49 5.84
C LEU A 400 -37.77 6.64 6.06
N ARG A 401 -38.96 6.60 5.42
CA ARG A 401 -40.00 7.63 5.58
C ARG A 401 -40.82 7.42 6.85
N GLU A 402 -41.11 6.16 7.18
CA GLU A 402 -42.04 5.81 8.26
C GLU A 402 -41.35 5.68 9.61
N ARG A 403 -40.06 5.33 9.66
CA ARG A 403 -39.34 5.10 10.92
C ARG A 403 -38.39 6.25 11.27
N PRO A 404 -38.67 7.02 12.35
CA PRO A 404 -37.74 8.02 12.83
C PRO A 404 -36.44 7.36 13.30
N GLN A 405 -35.32 8.05 13.09
CA GLN A 405 -34.01 7.59 13.56
C GLN A 405 -33.80 7.98 15.03
N SER A 406 -33.05 7.17 15.77
CA SER A 406 -32.71 7.47 17.16
C SER A 406 -31.89 8.77 17.26
N LEU A 407 -32.00 9.45 18.39
CA LEU A 407 -31.21 10.66 18.67
C LEU A 407 -29.72 10.40 18.51
N ARG A 408 -29.25 9.22 18.96
CA ARG A 408 -27.88 8.75 18.75
C ARG A 408 -27.47 8.79 17.28
N THR A 409 -28.25 8.19 16.39
CA THR A 409 -27.96 8.18 14.95
C THR A 409 -27.93 9.59 14.38
N LEU A 410 -28.89 10.43 14.77
CA LEU A 410 -28.94 11.83 14.33
C LEU A 410 -27.69 12.62 14.76
N CYS A 411 -27.26 12.49 16.01
CA CYS A 411 -26.03 13.12 16.50
C CYS A 411 -24.79 12.66 15.71
N MET A 412 -24.67 11.36 15.44
CA MET A 412 -23.55 10.81 14.65
C MET A 412 -23.52 11.36 13.23
N VAL A 413 -24.69 11.49 12.59
CA VAL A 413 -24.84 12.06 11.25
C VAL A 413 -24.44 13.53 11.23
N VAL A 414 -24.87 14.31 12.23
CA VAL A 414 -24.52 15.73 12.34
C VAL A 414 -23.01 15.91 12.51
N ILE A 415 -22.38 15.15 13.41
CA ILE A 415 -20.93 15.21 13.64
C ILE A 415 -20.17 14.78 12.38
N SER A 416 -20.55 13.66 11.76
CA SER A 416 -19.91 13.18 10.52
C SER A 416 -20.04 14.21 9.38
N SER A 417 -21.22 14.82 9.25
CA SER A 417 -21.48 15.89 8.26
C SER A 417 -20.59 17.11 8.50
N ALA A 418 -20.48 17.58 9.75
CA ALA A 418 -19.59 18.69 10.10
C ALA A 418 -18.11 18.38 9.83
N LEU A 419 -17.66 17.17 10.18
CA LEU A 419 -16.28 16.73 9.92
C LEU A 419 -15.98 16.58 8.41
N SER A 420 -17.00 16.27 7.62
CA SER A 420 -16.89 16.07 6.17
C SER A 420 -17.19 17.32 5.31
N GLN A 421 -17.68 18.41 5.91
CA GLN A 421 -18.16 19.59 5.17
C GLN A 421 -17.10 20.20 4.22
N HIS A 422 -15.83 20.14 4.61
CA HIS A 422 -14.68 20.67 3.86
C HIS A 422 -14.03 19.65 2.91
N LEU A 423 -14.58 18.44 2.78
CA LEU A 423 -14.14 17.43 1.83
C LEU A 423 -14.70 17.75 0.44
N VAL A 424 -14.28 18.86 -0.15
CA VAL A 424 -14.61 19.18 -1.56
C VAL A 424 -13.75 18.31 -2.48
N LEU A 425 -14.37 17.80 -3.55
CA LEU A 425 -13.67 17.16 -4.66
C LEU A 425 -13.01 18.24 -5.51
N ASP A 426 -11.91 18.82 -5.03
CA ASP A 426 -11.13 19.75 -5.83
C ASP A 426 -10.61 19.02 -7.07
N THR A 427 -10.84 19.60 -8.26
CA THR A 427 -10.37 19.01 -9.50
C THR A 427 -8.85 18.89 -9.46
N PRO A 428 -8.26 17.73 -9.81
CA PRO A 428 -6.82 17.58 -9.88
C PRO A 428 -6.30 18.45 -11.02
N GLY A 429 -5.81 19.63 -10.69
CA GLY A 429 -5.12 20.51 -11.61
C GLY A 429 -5.38 21.97 -11.31
N THR A 430 -4.47 22.58 -10.54
CA THR A 430 -3.94 23.93 -10.82
C THR A 430 -2.77 24.34 -9.92
N GLU A 431 -2.45 23.63 -8.84
CA GLU A 431 -1.32 24.04 -7.99
C GLU A 431 -0.10 23.16 -8.24
N LYS A 432 0.74 23.60 -9.18
CA LYS A 432 2.13 23.14 -9.36
C LYS A 432 3.04 23.74 -8.27
N GLY A 433 2.68 23.53 -7.00
CA GLY A 433 3.46 23.96 -5.85
C GLY A 433 3.71 22.79 -4.91
N GLU A 434 4.89 22.75 -4.30
CA GLU A 434 5.29 21.77 -3.28
C GLU A 434 4.31 21.73 -2.07
N GLU A 435 3.42 22.73 -1.94
CA GLU A 435 2.44 22.87 -0.86
C GLU A 435 1.06 22.23 -1.12
N ALA A 436 0.75 21.77 -2.35
CA ALA A 436 -0.62 21.39 -2.75
C ALA A 436 -1.12 20.05 -2.16
N TRP A 437 -0.21 19.18 -1.72
CA TRP A 437 -0.52 17.81 -1.25
C TRP A 437 -0.36 17.61 0.25
N THR A 438 -0.42 18.69 1.04
CA THR A 438 -0.43 18.57 2.50
C THR A 438 -1.59 17.65 2.90
N CYS A 439 -1.27 16.54 3.58
CA CYS A 439 -2.24 15.70 4.27
C CYS A 439 -2.95 16.59 5.29
N ARG A 440 -4.04 17.25 4.87
CA ARG A 440 -5.05 17.76 5.80
C ARG A 440 -5.44 16.56 6.67
N PRO A 441 -5.69 16.78 7.97
CA PRO A 441 -5.91 15.67 8.87
C PRO A 441 -6.99 14.75 8.29
N THR A 442 -6.68 13.46 8.22
CA THR A 442 -7.62 12.43 7.75
C THR A 442 -8.89 12.47 8.58
N PHE A 443 -9.98 11.84 8.13
CA PHE A 443 -11.20 11.77 8.96
C PHE A 443 -10.86 11.18 10.34
N ARG A 444 -10.01 10.15 10.36
CA ARG A 444 -9.52 9.53 11.58
C ARG A 444 -8.75 10.51 12.46
N GLU A 445 -7.82 11.27 11.90
CA GLU A 445 -7.04 12.28 12.65
C GLU A 445 -7.92 13.43 13.18
N ARG A 446 -8.97 13.82 12.46
CA ARG A 446 -9.93 14.81 12.96
C ARG A 446 -10.71 14.28 14.15
N VAL A 447 -11.17 13.03 14.10
CA VAL A 447 -11.88 12.40 15.23
C VAL A 447 -10.96 12.24 16.43
N THR A 448 -9.68 11.90 16.24
CA THR A 448 -8.74 11.78 17.36
C THR A 448 -8.48 13.13 18.04
N GLN A 449 -8.53 14.23 17.30
CA GLN A 449 -8.39 15.60 17.82
C GLN A 449 -9.61 16.11 18.61
N LEU A 450 -10.78 15.49 18.49
CA LEU A 450 -11.96 15.91 19.26
C LEU A 450 -11.79 15.63 20.75
N GLU A 451 -12.21 16.56 21.61
CA GLU A 451 -12.22 16.37 23.07
C GLU A 451 -13.51 15.67 23.51
N ILE A 452 -13.67 14.41 23.10
CA ILE A 452 -14.84 13.57 23.39
C ILE A 452 -14.41 12.17 23.89
N PRO A 453 -15.28 11.44 24.62
CA PRO A 453 -14.95 10.12 25.13
C PRO A 453 -14.50 9.12 24.06
N GLN A 454 -13.54 8.25 24.39
CA GLN A 454 -12.98 7.27 23.44
C GLN A 454 -14.04 6.32 22.85
N LYS A 455 -15.07 5.98 23.62
CA LYS A 455 -16.22 5.20 23.14
C LYS A 455 -16.94 5.92 21.99
N VAL A 456 -17.12 7.24 22.08
CA VAL A 456 -17.72 8.07 21.02
C VAL A 456 -16.79 8.22 19.83
N LYS A 457 -15.47 8.38 20.04
CA LYS A 457 -14.48 8.37 18.96
C LYS A 457 -14.51 7.05 18.18
N ARG A 458 -14.52 5.91 18.87
CA ARG A 458 -14.65 4.59 18.25
C ARG A 458 -15.97 4.47 17.48
N ALA A 459 -17.07 4.93 18.07
CA ALA A 459 -18.36 4.99 17.38
C ALA A 459 -18.30 5.90 16.15
N LEU A 460 -17.57 7.01 16.14
CA LEU A 460 -17.47 7.89 14.96
C LEU A 460 -16.64 7.28 13.83
N LEU A 461 -15.60 6.52 14.19
CA LEU A 461 -14.72 5.87 13.24
C LEU A 461 -15.35 4.62 12.63
N HIS A 462 -16.06 3.82 13.42
CA HIS A 462 -16.60 2.53 12.98
C HIS A 462 -18.12 2.55 12.77
N GLN A 463 -18.79 3.62 13.21
CA GLN A 463 -20.23 3.89 13.10
C GLN A 463 -21.18 2.77 13.50
N THR A 464 -20.70 1.71 14.16
CA THR A 464 -21.52 0.56 14.53
C THR A 464 -21.00 -0.23 15.71
N PRO A 465 -21.91 -0.69 16.60
CA PRO A 465 -21.64 -1.78 17.54
C PRO A 465 -21.77 -3.18 16.90
N ASN A 466 -22.39 -3.32 15.72
CA ASN A 466 -22.85 -4.60 15.14
C ASN A 466 -22.22 -5.00 13.78
N SER A 467 -21.03 -4.49 13.42
CA SER A 467 -20.43 -4.69 12.08
C SER A 467 -19.98 -6.13 11.72
N ALA A 468 -20.35 -7.14 12.50
CA ALA A 468 -19.91 -8.52 12.27
C ALA A 468 -20.53 -9.15 11.01
N ALA A 469 -21.69 -8.67 10.56
CA ALA A 469 -22.45 -9.41 9.58
C ALA A 469 -22.00 -9.16 8.11
N CYS A 470 -22.19 -10.18 7.27
CA CYS A 470 -21.62 -10.26 5.92
C CYS A 470 -22.55 -9.71 4.84
N VAL A 471 -22.13 -8.74 4.00
CA VAL A 471 -22.95 -8.22 2.87
C VAL A 471 -23.57 -9.34 2.00
N LEU A 472 -22.91 -10.50 1.86
CA LEU A 472 -23.42 -11.63 1.07
C LEU A 472 -24.53 -12.44 1.77
N SER A 473 -24.61 -12.39 3.11
CA SER A 473 -25.69 -13.02 3.89
C SER A 473 -26.97 -12.15 3.96
N TRP A 474 -26.98 -10.98 3.32
CA TRP A 474 -27.97 -9.92 3.59
C TRP A 474 -29.05 -9.77 2.51
N HIS A 475 -29.22 -10.78 1.65
CA HIS A 475 -30.41 -10.86 0.78
C HIS A 475 -31.71 -10.91 1.61
N ASP A 476 -31.64 -11.47 2.84
CA ASP A 476 -32.81 -11.77 3.68
C ASP A 476 -32.97 -10.87 4.93
N ILE A 477 -32.24 -9.75 5.03
CA ILE A 477 -32.42 -8.84 6.17
C ILE A 477 -33.81 -8.21 6.13
N ARG A 478 -34.58 -8.47 7.19
CA ARG A 478 -35.79 -7.74 7.56
C ARG A 478 -35.37 -6.44 8.23
N LEU A 479 -35.89 -5.32 7.71
CA LEU A 479 -35.57 -4.01 8.26
C LEU A 479 -36.22 -3.85 9.65
N GLY A 480 -35.39 -3.67 10.68
CA GLY A 480 -35.83 -3.33 12.04
C GLY A 480 -36.14 -4.50 12.99
N GLU A 481 -35.57 -5.68 12.75
CA GLU A 481 -35.49 -6.78 13.74
C GLU A 481 -34.02 -6.98 14.16
N GLU A 482 -33.75 -7.28 15.43
CA GLU A 482 -32.43 -7.74 15.88
C GLU A 482 -32.21 -9.16 15.36
N VAL A 483 -31.50 -9.29 14.24
CA VAL A 483 -31.24 -10.60 13.63
C VAL A 483 -29.91 -11.14 14.14
N CYS A 484 -29.93 -12.34 14.76
CA CYS A 484 -28.73 -13.15 14.97
C CYS A 484 -28.13 -13.52 13.60
N PHE A 485 -26.90 -13.07 13.35
CA PHE A 485 -26.30 -13.18 12.03
C PHE A 485 -25.60 -14.54 11.81
N PRO A 486 -25.78 -15.19 10.65
CA PRO A 486 -25.07 -16.43 10.32
C PRO A 486 -23.57 -16.20 10.12
N GLU A 487 -22.79 -17.28 10.23
CA GLU A 487 -21.32 -17.27 10.02
C GLU A 487 -20.94 -16.67 8.65
N CYS A 488 -19.98 -15.74 8.66
CA CYS A 488 -19.54 -15.03 7.46
C CYS A 488 -18.47 -15.83 6.70
N HIS A 489 -18.73 -16.14 5.43
CA HIS A 489 -17.75 -16.79 4.53
C HIS A 489 -17.39 -15.96 3.29
N CYS A 490 -17.56 -14.64 3.28
CA CYS A 490 -17.14 -13.81 2.13
C CYS A 490 -15.61 -13.71 2.03
N GLU A 491 -15.10 -13.29 0.87
CA GLU A 491 -13.67 -13.07 0.66
C GLU A 491 -13.02 -12.12 1.65
N PHE A 492 -13.77 -11.23 2.34
CA PHE A 492 -13.23 -10.40 3.43
C PHE A 492 -13.19 -11.14 4.79
N CYS A 493 -13.99 -12.18 5.00
CA CYS A 493 -13.97 -13.02 6.22
C CYS A 493 -13.13 -14.30 6.07
N GLN A 494 -13.02 -14.87 4.86
CA GLN A 494 -12.28 -16.10 4.60
C GLN A 494 -10.81 -15.97 5.06
N GLY A 495 -10.39 -16.84 5.98
CA GLY A 495 -9.05 -16.86 6.56
C GLY A 495 -8.96 -16.33 8.00
N ASN A 496 -9.91 -15.49 8.42
CA ASN A 496 -10.15 -15.28 9.84
C ASN A 496 -11.12 -16.37 10.28
N LYS A 497 -10.63 -17.37 11.01
CA LYS A 497 -11.51 -17.96 12.02
C LYS A 497 -11.98 -16.76 12.82
N ALA A 498 -13.28 -16.50 12.84
CA ALA A 498 -13.78 -15.65 13.88
C ALA A 498 -13.28 -16.31 15.17
N GLU A 499 -12.31 -15.67 15.84
CA GLU A 499 -12.31 -15.72 17.28
C GLU A 499 -13.65 -15.11 17.67
N THR A 500 -14.69 -15.94 17.65
CA THR A 500 -15.91 -15.76 18.44
C THR A 500 -15.59 -15.97 19.92
N GLY A 501 -14.38 -15.60 20.35
CA GLY A 501 -13.84 -15.74 21.69
C GLY A 501 -13.17 -14.43 22.08
N ASP A 502 -13.84 -13.71 22.98
CA ASP A 502 -13.21 -12.96 24.06
C ASP A 502 -12.27 -11.80 23.75
N LEU A 503 -12.49 -11.05 22.66
CA LEU A 503 -11.96 -9.67 22.53
C LEU A 503 -13.02 -8.58 22.74
N TRP A 504 -14.29 -8.95 22.90
CA TRP A 504 -15.41 -8.00 22.92
C TRP A 504 -16.46 -8.27 24.00
N SER A 505 -16.24 -9.27 24.88
CA SER A 505 -17.21 -9.69 25.92
C SER A 505 -16.99 -9.08 27.31
N GLU A 506 -15.86 -8.44 27.62
CA GLU A 506 -15.62 -7.91 28.98
C GLU A 506 -15.54 -6.37 29.10
N GLU A 507 -15.37 -5.59 28.02
CA GLU A 507 -15.23 -4.11 28.13
C GLU A 507 -16.33 -3.28 27.44
N ILE A 508 -17.19 -3.91 26.64
CA ILE A 508 -18.41 -3.25 26.15
C ILE A 508 -19.52 -3.67 27.10
N GLY A 509 -19.60 -3.00 28.25
CA GLY A 509 -20.79 -3.05 29.10
C GLY A 509 -22.03 -2.88 28.23
N GLU A 510 -23.00 -3.76 28.44
CA GLU A 510 -24.30 -3.75 27.79
C GLU A 510 -24.84 -2.31 27.74
N PHE A 511 -25.03 -1.75 26.54
CA PHE A 511 -25.91 -0.60 26.39
C PHE A 511 -27.34 -1.12 26.53
N MET A 512 -27.81 -1.30 27.77
CA MET A 512 -29.24 -1.49 28.02
C MET A 512 -29.92 -0.11 27.90
N LEU A 513 -30.57 0.13 26.75
CA LEU A 513 -31.59 1.15 26.63
C LEU A 513 -32.89 0.52 27.10
N GLY A 514 -33.30 0.81 28.34
CA GLY A 514 -34.68 0.62 28.76
C GLY A 514 -35.60 1.58 28.01
N ASP A 515 -36.88 1.23 27.92
CA ASP A 515 -37.87 1.88 27.04
C ASP A 515 -38.19 3.36 27.31
N ASN A 516 -37.46 4.08 28.17
CA ASN A 516 -37.61 5.53 28.35
C ASN A 516 -36.27 6.18 28.75
N ASP A 517 -35.90 7.25 28.05
CA ASP A 517 -34.81 8.23 28.29
C ASP A 517 -33.97 8.11 29.59
N GLU A 518 -33.06 7.14 29.70
CA GLU A 518 -32.04 7.12 30.77
C GLU A 518 -30.62 6.87 30.23
N PHE A 519 -29.71 7.81 30.49
CA PHE A 519 -28.26 7.64 30.33
C PHE A 519 -27.68 7.07 31.63
N MET A 520 -26.94 5.95 31.55
CA MET A 520 -26.13 5.43 32.65
C MET A 520 -24.72 5.08 32.15
N PHE A 521 -23.70 5.57 32.87
CA PHE A 521 -22.29 5.22 32.66
C PHE A 521 -21.75 4.45 33.87
N GLY A 522 -21.03 3.35 33.61
CA GLY A 522 -20.12 2.70 34.56
C GLY A 522 -19.08 1.86 33.81
N ASP A 523 -17.81 1.79 34.19
CA ASP A 523 -17.21 2.20 35.48
C ASP A 523 -16.03 3.19 35.31
N ASN A 524 -15.97 4.15 36.23
CA ASN A 524 -15.07 5.32 36.36
C ASN A 524 -15.54 6.65 35.74
N ASP A 525 -16.76 7.07 36.04
CA ASP A 525 -17.12 8.43 36.49
C ASP A 525 -18.65 8.48 36.68
N GLU A 526 -19.11 8.65 37.93
CA GLU A 526 -20.52 8.56 38.33
C GLU A 526 -21.36 9.70 37.74
N PHE A 527 -22.34 9.35 36.91
CA PHE A 527 -23.48 10.20 36.54
C PHE A 527 -24.77 9.48 36.95
N MET A 528 -25.61 10.14 37.76
CA MET A 528 -26.94 9.67 38.15
C MET A 528 -27.96 10.73 37.76
N LEU A 529 -28.97 10.37 36.97
CA LEU A 529 -30.17 11.18 36.74
C LEU A 529 -31.29 10.66 37.65
N GLY A 530 -32.02 11.57 38.28
CA GLY A 530 -33.26 11.26 39.00
C GLY A 530 -34.43 12.03 38.38
N ASP A 531 -35.64 11.51 38.55
CA ASP A 531 -36.87 12.05 37.96
C ASP A 531 -37.06 13.55 38.26
N ASN A 532 -37.09 14.36 37.20
CA ASN A 532 -37.22 15.83 37.10
C ASN A 532 -35.90 16.61 36.98
N ASP A 533 -35.43 16.78 35.74
CA ASP A 533 -34.65 17.90 35.18
C ASP A 533 -33.91 18.88 36.14
N GLU A 534 -33.01 18.40 36.98
CA GLU A 534 -32.02 19.24 37.68
C GLU A 534 -30.62 18.59 37.64
N PHE A 535 -29.65 19.26 37.01
CA PHE A 535 -28.24 18.82 36.94
C PHE A 535 -27.44 19.31 38.16
N MET A 536 -26.61 18.44 38.75
CA MET A 536 -25.59 18.84 39.74
C MET A 536 -24.17 18.54 39.21
N PHE A 537 -23.27 19.53 39.37
CA PHE A 537 -21.85 19.46 39.00
C PHE A 537 -20.94 19.50 40.24
N GLY A 538 -19.76 18.88 40.13
CA GLY A 538 -18.54 19.22 40.89
C GLY A 538 -17.33 18.47 40.33
N ASN A 539 -16.10 18.99 40.24
CA ASN A 539 -15.54 20.33 40.40
C ASN A 539 -14.39 20.49 39.38
N ASN A 540 -14.56 21.35 38.37
CA ASN A 540 -13.66 22.47 38.03
C ASN A 540 -14.05 23.05 36.66
N ASP A 541 -14.26 24.36 36.69
CA ASP A 541 -14.38 25.32 35.58
C ASP A 541 -15.78 25.51 34.95
N GLU A 542 -16.57 26.28 35.72
CA GLU A 542 -17.48 27.38 35.34
C GLU A 542 -18.19 27.36 33.97
N PHE A 543 -19.52 27.17 33.96
CA PHE A 543 -20.54 28.06 33.36
C PHE A 543 -21.95 27.62 33.83
N MET A 544 -22.83 28.59 34.17
CA MET A 544 -24.25 28.36 34.52
C MET A 544 -25.20 28.79 33.39
N PHE A 545 -26.28 28.03 33.17
CA PHE A 545 -27.52 28.50 32.54
C PHE A 545 -28.73 27.96 33.32
N GLY A 546 -29.74 28.81 33.51
CA GLY A 546 -31.00 28.49 34.20
C GLY A 546 -32.19 28.44 33.24
N ASP A 547 -33.31 27.93 33.76
CA ASP A 547 -34.47 27.47 32.99
C ASP A 547 -35.24 28.57 32.24
N ASN A 548 -35.39 28.36 30.93
CA ASN A 548 -36.64 28.43 30.17
C ASN A 548 -36.33 28.45 28.67
N ASP A 549 -37.04 27.61 27.92
CA ASP A 549 -37.07 27.53 26.46
C ASP A 549 -37.27 28.91 25.77
N GLU A 550 -36.20 29.65 25.49
CA GLU A 550 -36.23 30.72 24.47
C GLU A 550 -34.92 30.80 23.68
N PHE A 551 -35.04 30.69 22.36
CA PHE A 551 -33.97 30.95 21.40
C PHE A 551 -33.44 32.39 21.57
N MET A 552 -32.11 32.56 21.70
CA MET A 552 -31.46 33.87 21.50
C MET A 552 -30.49 33.85 20.31
N PHE A 553 -30.82 34.65 19.30
CA PHE A 553 -29.88 35.17 18.31
C PHE A 553 -28.81 36.02 18.98
N PHE A 554 -27.56 35.99 18.49
CA PHE A 554 -26.61 37.08 18.70
C PHE A 554 -26.14 37.67 17.37
N GLN A 555 -26.57 38.92 17.12
CA GLN A 555 -25.90 39.88 16.26
C GLN A 555 -24.69 40.47 17.01
N GLY A 556 -23.52 40.51 16.34
CA GLY A 556 -22.40 41.48 16.52
C GLY A 556 -21.65 41.46 17.86
N ASN A 557 -20.32 41.62 17.97
CA ASN A 557 -19.28 42.07 17.05
C ASN A 557 -17.91 41.56 17.53
N LEU A 558 -16.98 41.51 16.58
CA LEU A 558 -15.52 41.32 16.64
C LEU A 558 -14.79 41.66 17.97
N PHE A 559 -13.79 40.84 18.32
CA PHE A 559 -12.38 41.13 18.01
C PHE A 559 -11.60 39.84 17.70
#